data_AF-A0A919W952-F1
#
_entry.id   AF-A0A919W952-F1
#
_cell.length_a   1.000
_cell.length_b   1.000
_cell.length_c   1.000
_cell.angle_alpha   90.00
_cell.angle_beta   90.00
_cell.angle_gamma   90.00
#
_symmetry.space_group_name_H-M   'P 1'
#
loop_
_entity.id
_entity.type
_entity.pdbx_description
1 polymer ?
#
loop_
_entity_poly.entity_id
_entity_poly.type
_entity_poly.pdbx_seq_one_letter_code
_entity_poly.pdbx_strand_id
1 'polypeptide(L)'
;MLTDRDRTLLAPHLNLLRAARSELAAAQATLTDAERRADQSRTGTDWRDRLLGGLLSIDEGRSQRFRGARRDRRTAQAMVDAAMKKYTKYATRMDELLEPILRRDDLAFRRILAAAKECDTAVRAAAGIRGNIDAALARPVSNTGKTKAERDTQAWHEAEFNRLRSTELIAEIRASARALEGLTERAARALGEVTGDPAPTSPTLSPVALSRLGATTGRSAERPLRDLHRQLGGVLTELERWRTRAEEARVAALRAAQDNLSG
;
A
#
# COMPACT_ATOMS: atom_id res chain seq x y z
N MET A 1 10.99 2.84 -27.57
CA MET A 1 10.45 1.72 -28.37
C MET A 1 11.29 0.49 -28.08
N LEU A 2 10.69 -0.68 -27.85
CA LEU A 2 11.42 -1.92 -27.57
C LEU A 2 12.23 -2.36 -28.78
N THR A 3 13.50 -2.72 -28.57
CA THR A 3 14.35 -3.21 -29.67
C THR A 3 13.95 -4.64 -30.05
N ASP A 4 14.31 -5.10 -31.25
CA ASP A 4 14.03 -6.47 -31.69
C ASP A 4 14.76 -7.52 -30.82
N ARG A 5 15.92 -7.14 -30.25
CA ARG A 5 16.61 -7.94 -29.24
C ARG A 5 15.80 -8.09 -27.96
N ASP A 6 15.19 -7.00 -27.48
CA ASP A 6 14.35 -7.05 -26.28
C ASP A 6 13.09 -7.89 -26.52
N ARG A 7 12.48 -7.77 -27.71
CA ARG A 7 11.31 -8.57 -28.10
C ARG A 7 11.62 -10.07 -28.14
N THR A 8 12.76 -10.46 -28.71
CA THR A 8 13.19 -11.86 -28.76
C THR A 8 13.46 -12.45 -27.38
N LEU A 9 14.01 -11.65 -26.45
CA LEU A 9 14.21 -12.07 -25.05
C LEU A 9 12.89 -12.23 -24.29
N LEU A 10 11.89 -11.38 -24.56
CA LEU A 10 10.59 -11.39 -23.86
C LEU A 10 9.60 -12.41 -24.44
N ALA A 11 9.74 -12.80 -25.70
CA ALA A 11 8.84 -13.74 -26.40
C ALA A 11 8.48 -15.03 -25.62
N PRO A 12 9.42 -15.79 -25.03
CA PRO A 12 9.06 -16.99 -24.28
C PRO A 12 8.20 -16.69 -23.04
N HIS A 13 8.44 -15.56 -22.38
CA HIS A 13 7.70 -15.16 -21.19
C HIS A 13 6.30 -14.61 -21.53
N LEU A 14 6.17 -13.91 -22.66
CA LEU A 14 4.88 -13.49 -23.21
C LEU A 14 3.99 -14.69 -23.53
N ASN A 15 4.56 -15.77 -24.09
CA ASN A 15 3.80 -16.99 -24.39
C ASN A 15 3.29 -17.66 -23.10
N LEU A 16 4.11 -17.72 -22.04
CA LEU A 16 3.69 -18.23 -20.74
C LEU A 16 2.57 -17.38 -20.12
N LEU A 17 2.68 -16.05 -20.23
CA LEU A 17 1.65 -15.13 -19.74
C LEU A 17 0.33 -15.29 -20.51
N ARG A 18 0.38 -15.42 -21.84
CA ARG A 18 -0.80 -15.68 -22.69
C ARG A 18 -1.47 -17.01 -22.36
N ALA A 19 -0.68 -18.07 -22.20
CA ALA A 19 -1.19 -19.37 -21.77
C ALA A 19 -1.89 -19.27 -20.41
N ALA A 20 -1.27 -18.63 -19.42
CA ALA A 20 -1.87 -18.43 -18.10
C ALA A 20 -3.14 -17.56 -18.15
N ARG A 21 -3.20 -16.55 -19.02
CA ARG A 21 -4.40 -15.73 -19.25
C ARG A 21 -5.53 -16.55 -19.86
N SER A 22 -5.24 -17.45 -20.80
CA SER A 22 -6.23 -18.37 -21.36
C SER A 22 -6.74 -19.39 -20.33
N GLU A 23 -5.85 -19.93 -19.48
CA GLU A 23 -6.23 -20.81 -18.37
C GLU A 23 -7.16 -20.10 -17.37
N LEU A 24 -6.85 -18.83 -17.03
CA LEU A 24 -7.69 -18.02 -16.14
C LEU A 24 -9.06 -17.75 -16.75
N ALA A 25 -9.12 -17.38 -18.04
CA ALA A 25 -10.38 -17.15 -18.73
C ALA A 25 -11.24 -18.41 -18.81
N ALA A 26 -10.63 -19.57 -19.08
CA ALA A 26 -11.32 -20.85 -19.06
C ALA A 26 -11.85 -21.19 -17.65
N ALA A 27 -11.03 -21.01 -16.61
CA ALA A 27 -11.46 -21.22 -15.23
C ALA A 27 -12.63 -20.30 -14.82
N GLN A 28 -12.58 -19.02 -15.22
CA GLN A 28 -13.67 -18.08 -14.98
C GLN A 28 -14.97 -18.50 -15.69
N ALA A 29 -14.88 -18.95 -16.94
CA ALA A 29 -16.04 -19.47 -17.66
C ALA A 29 -16.65 -20.70 -16.95
N THR A 30 -15.81 -21.63 -16.46
CA THR A 30 -16.29 -22.78 -15.68
C THR A 30 -16.96 -22.38 -14.38
N LEU A 31 -16.47 -21.34 -13.70
CA LEU A 31 -17.09 -20.80 -12.49
C LEU A 31 -18.45 -20.18 -12.80
N THR A 32 -18.54 -19.37 -13.87
CA THR A 32 -19.82 -18.78 -14.29
C THR A 32 -20.85 -19.86 -14.62
N ASP A 33 -20.46 -20.93 -15.31
CA ASP A 33 -21.37 -22.05 -15.60
C ASP A 33 -21.76 -22.83 -14.34
N ALA A 34 -20.83 -23.04 -13.40
CA ALA A 34 -21.11 -23.67 -12.12
C ALA A 34 -22.08 -22.81 -11.26
N GLU A 35 -21.95 -21.50 -11.30
CA GLU A 35 -22.87 -20.56 -10.64
C GLU A 35 -24.26 -20.62 -11.26
N ARG A 36 -24.38 -20.59 -12.59
CA ARG A 36 -25.67 -20.76 -13.28
C ARG A 36 -26.36 -22.07 -12.89
N ARG A 37 -25.61 -23.19 -12.86
CA ARG A 37 -26.15 -24.50 -12.43
C ARG A 37 -26.58 -24.49 -10.96
N ALA A 38 -25.81 -23.84 -10.09
CA ALA A 38 -26.16 -23.70 -8.69
C ALA A 38 -27.44 -22.86 -8.50
N ASP A 39 -27.61 -21.78 -9.26
CA ASP A 39 -28.81 -20.95 -9.19
C ASP A 39 -30.04 -21.66 -9.76
N GLN A 40 -29.89 -22.38 -10.88
CA GLN A 40 -30.96 -23.25 -11.43
C GLN A 40 -31.37 -24.36 -10.45
N SER A 41 -30.44 -24.86 -9.63
CA SER A 41 -30.76 -25.87 -8.60
C SER A 41 -31.53 -25.30 -7.41
N ARG A 42 -31.60 -23.97 -7.25
CA ARG A 42 -32.31 -23.28 -6.16
C ARG A 42 -33.75 -22.88 -6.49
N THR A 43 -34.14 -22.87 -7.75
CA THR A 43 -35.50 -22.47 -8.18
C THR A 43 -36.51 -23.60 -7.95
N GLY A 44 -36.95 -23.78 -6.71
CA GLY A 44 -38.05 -24.67 -6.32
C GLY A 44 -39.39 -23.93 -6.17
N THR A 45 -40.49 -24.66 -6.40
CA THR A 45 -41.87 -24.18 -6.16
C THR A 45 -42.23 -24.14 -4.67
N ASP A 46 -41.56 -24.94 -3.83
CA ASP A 46 -41.79 -25.00 -2.38
C ASP A 46 -40.98 -23.93 -1.62
N TRP A 47 -41.58 -23.31 -0.60
CA TRP A 47 -40.96 -22.24 0.19
C TRP A 47 -39.81 -22.75 1.06
N ARG A 48 -39.87 -24.01 1.50
CA ARG A 48 -38.78 -24.69 2.23
C ARG A 48 -37.56 -24.91 1.34
N ASP A 49 -37.81 -25.27 0.08
CA ASP A 49 -36.77 -25.41 -0.95
C ASP A 49 -36.11 -24.05 -1.25
N ARG A 50 -36.84 -22.93 -1.19
CA ARG A 50 -36.29 -21.58 -1.37
C ARG A 50 -35.41 -21.13 -0.19
N LEU A 51 -35.79 -21.46 1.04
CA LEU A 51 -35.02 -21.09 2.24
C LEU A 51 -33.72 -21.91 2.39
N LEU A 52 -33.75 -23.18 2.00
CA LEU A 52 -32.63 -24.11 2.21
C LEU A 52 -31.94 -24.54 0.91
N GLY A 53 -32.32 -23.94 -0.23
CA GLY A 53 -31.77 -24.26 -1.54
C GLY A 53 -31.96 -25.72 -1.94
N GLY A 54 -33.04 -26.39 -1.53
CA GLY A 54 -33.26 -27.80 -1.85
C GLY A 54 -32.38 -28.82 -1.10
N LEU A 55 -31.60 -28.40 -0.09
CA LEU A 55 -30.82 -29.32 0.77
C LEU A 55 -31.71 -30.31 1.54
N LEU A 56 -32.86 -29.82 2.02
CA LEU A 56 -33.89 -30.60 2.71
C LEU A 56 -35.10 -30.90 1.81
N SER A 57 -34.90 -30.93 0.49
CA SER A 57 -35.98 -31.32 -0.42
C SER A 57 -36.36 -32.77 -0.16
N ILE A 58 -37.67 -33.06 -0.24
CA ILE A 58 -38.21 -34.43 -0.12
C ILE A 58 -37.79 -35.28 -1.33
N ASP A 59 -37.42 -34.64 -2.44
CA ASP A 59 -36.86 -35.26 -3.64
C ASP A 59 -35.34 -35.48 -3.48
N GLU A 60 -34.92 -36.72 -3.21
CA GLU A 60 -33.51 -37.12 -3.07
C GLU A 60 -32.68 -36.77 -4.32
N GLY A 61 -33.28 -36.88 -5.51
CA GLY A 61 -32.61 -36.52 -6.77
C GLY A 61 -32.28 -35.02 -6.84
N ARG A 62 -33.14 -34.17 -6.29
CA ARG A 62 -32.91 -32.72 -6.19
C ARG A 62 -31.86 -32.38 -5.14
N SER A 63 -31.88 -33.03 -3.98
CA SER A 63 -30.86 -32.86 -2.93
C SER A 63 -29.46 -33.24 -3.45
N GLN A 64 -29.35 -34.34 -4.21
CA GLN A 64 -28.09 -34.75 -4.85
C GLN A 64 -27.60 -33.73 -5.88
N ARG A 65 -28.47 -33.22 -6.76
CA ARG A 65 -28.12 -32.17 -7.74
C ARG A 65 -27.63 -30.90 -7.05
N PHE A 66 -28.26 -30.47 -5.96
CA PHE A 66 -27.83 -29.29 -5.21
C PHE A 66 -26.45 -29.49 -4.54
N ARG A 67 -26.23 -30.65 -3.91
CA ARG A 67 -24.91 -30.99 -3.33
C ARG A 67 -23.83 -31.06 -4.41
N GLY A 68 -24.15 -31.61 -5.58
CA GLY A 68 -23.28 -31.62 -6.77
C GLY A 68 -22.92 -30.21 -7.23
N ALA A 69 -23.91 -29.36 -7.49
CA ALA A 69 -23.69 -27.98 -7.93
C ALA A 69 -22.85 -27.15 -6.93
N ARG A 70 -23.04 -27.36 -5.62
CA ARG A 70 -22.21 -26.70 -4.58
C ARG A 70 -20.76 -27.20 -4.59
N ARG A 71 -20.54 -28.49 -4.84
CA ARG A 71 -19.18 -29.06 -5.00
C ARG A 71 -18.52 -28.50 -6.26
N ASP A 72 -19.24 -28.50 -7.39
CA ASP A 72 -18.77 -27.96 -8.66
C ASP A 72 -18.39 -26.48 -8.58
N ARG A 73 -19.20 -25.67 -7.86
CA ARG A 73 -18.85 -24.27 -7.61
C ARG A 73 -17.56 -24.13 -6.80
N ARG A 74 -17.38 -24.95 -5.75
CA ARG A 74 -16.17 -24.91 -4.92
C ARG A 74 -14.93 -25.35 -5.71
N THR A 75 -15.05 -26.37 -6.54
CA THR A 75 -13.94 -26.83 -7.40
C THR A 75 -13.61 -25.79 -8.46
N ALA A 76 -14.62 -25.19 -9.11
CA ALA A 76 -14.42 -24.12 -10.06
C ALA A 76 -13.76 -22.88 -9.42
N GLN A 77 -14.16 -22.51 -8.20
CA GLN A 77 -13.50 -21.43 -7.46
C GLN A 77 -12.02 -21.76 -7.18
N ALA A 78 -11.73 -22.97 -6.73
CA ALA A 78 -10.35 -23.40 -6.50
C ALA A 78 -9.50 -23.40 -7.80
N MET A 79 -10.11 -23.72 -8.95
CA MET A 79 -9.47 -23.60 -10.26
C MET A 79 -9.16 -22.15 -10.62
N VAL A 80 -10.10 -21.23 -10.37
CA VAL A 80 -9.87 -19.78 -10.57
C VAL A 80 -8.74 -19.28 -9.69
N ASP A 81 -8.72 -19.64 -8.40
CA ASP A 81 -7.67 -19.22 -7.47
C ASP A 81 -6.29 -19.76 -7.88
N ALA A 82 -6.23 -21.01 -8.35
CA ALA A 82 -5.00 -21.62 -8.86
C ALA A 82 -4.53 -20.97 -10.16
N ALA A 83 -5.44 -20.72 -11.10
CA ALA A 83 -5.12 -20.03 -12.36
C ALA A 83 -4.68 -18.59 -12.12
N MET A 84 -5.32 -17.88 -11.18
CA MET A 84 -4.93 -16.53 -10.78
C MET A 84 -3.52 -16.51 -10.20
N LYS A 85 -3.16 -17.46 -9.33
CA LYS A 85 -1.79 -17.58 -8.79
C LYS A 85 -0.74 -17.83 -9.88
N LYS A 86 -1.06 -18.63 -10.90
CA LYS A 86 -0.16 -18.84 -12.04
C LYS A 86 -0.01 -17.56 -12.87
N TYR A 87 -1.13 -16.89 -13.17
CA TYR A 87 -1.15 -15.64 -13.92
C TYR A 87 -0.33 -14.57 -13.21
N THR A 88 -0.55 -14.35 -11.91
CA THR A 88 0.21 -13.34 -11.15
C THR A 88 1.70 -13.66 -11.15
N LYS A 89 2.10 -14.92 -10.97
CA LYS A 89 3.51 -15.33 -11.04
C LYS A 89 4.16 -14.95 -12.38
N TYR A 90 3.50 -15.21 -13.50
CA TYR A 90 4.07 -14.88 -14.81
C TYR A 90 3.99 -13.39 -15.13
N ALA A 91 2.96 -12.69 -14.68
CA ALA A 91 2.85 -11.24 -14.80
C ALA A 91 3.98 -10.53 -14.04
N THR A 92 4.25 -10.92 -12.79
CA THR A 92 5.36 -10.37 -12.01
C THR A 92 6.72 -10.63 -12.68
N ARG A 93 6.94 -11.84 -13.21
CA ARG A 93 8.17 -12.15 -13.96
C ARG A 93 8.32 -11.30 -15.23
N MET A 94 7.21 -11.01 -15.93
CA MET A 94 7.22 -10.11 -17.08
C MET A 94 7.53 -8.68 -16.67
N ASP A 95 6.94 -8.20 -15.57
CA ASP A 95 7.19 -6.87 -15.02
C ASP A 95 8.68 -6.69 -14.66
N GLU A 96 9.29 -7.68 -13.99
CA GLU A 96 10.72 -7.67 -13.61
C GLU A 96 11.66 -7.56 -14.82
N LEU A 97 11.28 -8.12 -15.97
CA LEU A 97 12.05 -8.06 -17.20
C LEU A 97 11.80 -6.76 -17.98
N LEU A 98 10.57 -6.25 -17.96
CA LEU A 98 10.15 -5.06 -18.69
C LEU A 98 10.63 -3.77 -18.02
N GLU A 99 10.53 -3.69 -16.69
CA GLU A 99 10.89 -2.50 -15.93
C GLU A 99 12.30 -1.96 -16.23
N PRO A 100 13.39 -2.76 -16.26
CA PRO A 100 14.72 -2.25 -16.58
C PRO A 100 14.82 -1.75 -18.04
N ILE A 101 14.12 -2.38 -18.98
CA ILE A 101 14.13 -2.00 -20.40
C ILE A 101 13.40 -0.65 -20.58
N LEU A 102 12.19 -0.53 -20.03
CA LEU A 102 11.41 0.71 -20.07
C LEU A 102 12.12 1.85 -19.34
N ARG A 103 12.79 1.55 -18.21
CA ARG A 103 13.58 2.54 -17.49
C ARG A 103 14.73 3.11 -18.33
N ARG A 104 15.30 2.32 -19.25
CA ARG A 104 16.36 2.77 -20.15
C ARG A 104 15.80 3.57 -21.34
N ASP A 105 14.74 3.04 -21.96
CA ASP A 105 14.35 3.42 -23.31
C ASP A 105 13.07 4.29 -23.39
N ASP A 106 12.36 4.48 -22.27
CA ASP A 106 11.12 5.25 -22.21
C ASP A 106 11.22 6.44 -21.22
N LEU A 107 11.08 7.66 -21.74
CA LEU A 107 11.07 8.87 -20.93
C LEU A 107 9.82 8.99 -20.05
N ALA A 108 8.66 8.59 -20.57
CA ALA A 108 7.40 8.65 -19.82
C ALA A 108 7.48 7.69 -18.63
N PHE A 109 7.90 6.44 -18.86
CA PHE A 109 8.08 5.47 -17.78
C PHE A 109 9.10 5.93 -16.72
N ARG A 110 10.18 6.59 -17.12
CA ARG A 110 11.14 7.19 -16.17
C ARG A 110 10.50 8.26 -15.28
N ARG A 111 9.60 9.09 -15.82
CA ARG A 111 8.86 10.09 -15.03
C ARG A 111 7.92 9.41 -14.02
N ILE A 112 7.24 8.35 -14.43
CA ILE A 112 6.39 7.53 -13.55
C ILE A 112 7.21 6.97 -12.38
N LEU A 113 8.37 6.37 -12.67
CA LEU A 113 9.27 5.86 -11.63
C LEU A 113 9.81 6.97 -10.72
N ALA A 114 10.10 8.16 -11.26
CA ALA A 114 10.54 9.29 -10.46
C ALA A 114 9.44 9.75 -9.51
N ALA A 115 8.19 9.88 -9.98
CA ALA A 115 7.05 10.24 -9.14
C ALA A 115 6.84 9.23 -8.00
N ALA A 116 6.87 7.93 -8.30
CA ALA A 116 6.77 6.89 -7.27
C ALA A 116 7.88 7.00 -6.21
N LYS A 117 9.12 7.31 -6.62
CA LYS A 117 10.25 7.52 -5.70
C LYS A 117 10.11 8.79 -4.86
N GLU A 118 9.64 9.89 -5.43
CA GLU A 118 9.37 11.12 -4.68
C GLU A 118 8.28 10.89 -3.63
N CYS A 119 7.19 10.21 -4.00
CA CYS A 119 6.14 9.82 -3.03
C CYS A 119 6.71 8.92 -1.92
N ASP A 120 7.51 7.91 -2.25
CA ASP A 120 8.10 7.01 -1.24
C ASP A 120 9.11 7.75 -0.34
N THR A 121 9.88 8.68 -0.88
CA THR A 121 10.80 9.52 -0.11
C THR A 121 10.04 10.42 0.86
N ALA A 122 8.93 11.01 0.43
CA ALA A 122 8.06 11.81 1.28
C ALA A 122 7.43 10.98 2.42
N VAL A 123 6.94 9.76 2.11
CA VAL A 123 6.41 8.83 3.13
C VAL A 123 7.48 8.48 4.16
N ARG A 124 8.69 8.09 3.71
CA ARG A 124 9.79 7.73 4.62
C ARG A 124 10.22 8.92 5.49
N ALA A 125 10.30 10.12 4.93
CA ALA A 125 10.62 11.32 5.69
C ALA A 125 9.56 11.61 6.76
N ALA A 126 8.27 11.56 6.41
CA ALA A 126 7.19 11.74 7.37
C ALA A 126 7.19 10.65 8.47
N ALA A 127 7.47 9.40 8.11
CA ALA A 127 7.58 8.29 9.05
C ALA A 127 8.78 8.45 9.99
N GLY A 128 9.92 8.94 9.48
CA GLY A 128 11.10 9.26 10.28
C GLY A 128 10.81 10.35 11.31
N ILE A 129 10.14 11.44 10.93
CA ILE A 129 9.74 12.51 11.86
C ILE A 129 8.81 11.96 12.93
N ARG A 130 7.85 11.11 12.55
CA ARG A 130 6.95 10.46 13.50
C ARG A 130 7.71 9.59 14.50
N GLY A 131 8.66 8.78 14.03
CA GLY A 131 9.54 7.98 14.89
C GLY A 131 10.36 8.83 15.86
N ASN A 132 10.88 9.97 15.42
CA ASN A 132 11.58 10.92 16.28
C ASN A 132 10.66 11.50 17.36
N ILE A 133 9.41 11.80 17.03
CA ILE A 133 8.41 12.26 18.01
C ILE A 133 8.03 11.15 18.99
N ASP A 134 7.86 9.91 18.52
CA ASP A 134 7.57 8.76 19.39
C ASP A 134 8.71 8.52 20.39
N ALA A 135 9.96 8.62 19.93
CA ALA A 135 11.13 8.57 20.79
C ALA A 135 11.17 9.74 21.79
N ALA A 136 10.69 10.94 21.40
CA ALA A 136 10.55 12.09 22.29
C ALA A 136 9.54 11.87 23.42
N LEU A 137 8.43 11.20 23.09
CA LEU A 137 7.31 10.96 23.99
C LEU A 137 7.53 9.74 24.89
N ALA A 138 8.46 8.85 24.53
CA ALA A 138 8.85 7.71 25.35
C ALA A 138 9.52 8.18 26.66
N ARG A 139 8.98 7.77 27.81
CA ARG A 139 9.56 8.10 29.13
C ARG A 139 10.82 7.26 29.38
N PRO A 140 11.90 7.84 29.92
CA PRO A 140 13.04 7.05 30.37
C PRO A 140 12.66 6.12 31.54
N VAL A 141 13.26 4.93 31.56
CA VAL A 141 13.04 3.92 32.61
C VAL A 141 13.50 4.46 33.96
N SER A 142 12.61 4.39 34.96
CA SER A 142 12.83 4.92 36.30
C SER A 142 13.92 4.14 37.06
N ASN A 143 14.88 4.86 37.65
CA ASN A 143 15.92 4.31 38.53
C ASN A 143 15.34 3.97 39.92
N THR A 144 14.66 2.84 40.04
CA THR A 144 13.93 2.42 41.26
C THR A 144 14.81 1.92 42.43
N GLY A 145 16.15 1.98 42.34
CA GLY A 145 17.06 1.37 43.32
C GLY A 145 18.06 2.27 44.07
N LYS A 146 18.09 3.59 43.85
CA LYS A 146 19.18 4.47 44.35
C LYS A 146 18.86 5.17 45.68
N THR A 147 19.86 5.68 46.41
CA THR A 147 19.66 6.44 47.65
C THR A 147 19.20 7.88 47.39
N LYS A 148 18.61 8.58 48.38
CA LYS A 148 18.00 9.92 48.20
C LYS A 148 19.00 10.99 47.72
N ALA A 149 20.21 11.02 48.26
CA ALA A 149 21.24 11.98 47.88
C ALA A 149 21.81 11.72 46.48
N GLU A 150 22.03 10.44 46.12
CA GLU A 150 22.43 10.06 44.76
C GLU A 150 21.33 10.35 43.75
N ARG A 151 20.06 10.13 44.12
CA ARG A 151 18.90 10.54 43.32
C ARG A 151 18.90 12.04 43.09
N ASP A 152 19.24 12.88 44.06
CA ASP A 152 19.13 14.35 43.89
C ASP A 152 20.19 14.92 42.93
N THR A 153 21.47 14.53 43.06
CA THR A 153 22.51 14.94 42.11
C THR A 153 22.34 14.29 40.73
N GLN A 154 22.01 13.00 40.68
CA GLN A 154 21.83 12.30 39.42
C GLN A 154 20.53 12.72 38.72
N ALA A 155 19.47 13.06 39.46
CA ALA A 155 18.25 13.64 38.89
C ALA A 155 18.48 15.02 38.30
N TRP A 156 19.40 15.84 38.85
CA TRP A 156 19.76 17.11 38.22
C TRP A 156 20.50 16.89 36.90
N HIS A 157 21.52 16.03 36.88
CA HIS A 157 22.26 15.70 35.65
C HIS A 157 21.37 15.01 34.60
N GLU A 158 20.50 14.08 35.02
CA GLU A 158 19.51 13.43 34.14
C GLU A 158 18.48 14.46 33.64
N ALA A 159 18.04 15.40 34.47
CA ALA A 159 17.11 16.45 34.04
C ALA A 159 17.74 17.42 33.05
N GLU A 160 19.00 17.82 33.25
CA GLU A 160 19.71 18.73 32.34
C GLU A 160 20.10 18.03 31.02
N PHE A 161 20.53 16.76 31.08
CA PHE A 161 20.76 15.94 29.89
C PHE A 161 19.46 15.73 29.09
N ASN A 162 18.36 15.41 29.77
CA ASN A 162 17.05 15.29 29.13
C ASN A 162 16.57 16.62 28.55
N ARG A 163 16.87 17.75 29.21
CA ARG A 163 16.57 19.09 28.70
C ARG A 163 17.34 19.36 27.41
N LEU A 164 18.66 19.20 27.40
CA LEU A 164 19.51 19.41 26.22
C LEU A 164 19.09 18.50 25.05
N ARG A 165 18.92 17.20 25.33
CA ARG A 165 18.43 16.23 24.35
C ARG A 165 17.05 16.60 23.80
N SER A 166 16.14 17.07 24.65
CA SER A 166 14.81 17.51 24.20
C SER A 166 14.88 18.74 23.30
N THR A 167 15.78 19.69 23.58
CA THR A 167 15.96 20.89 22.76
C THR A 167 16.58 20.58 21.40
N GLU A 168 17.57 19.68 21.35
CA GLU A 168 18.18 19.21 20.11
C GLU A 168 17.16 18.46 19.24
N LEU A 169 16.40 17.54 19.86
CA LEU A 169 15.36 16.78 19.17
C LEU A 169 14.24 17.69 18.62
N ILE A 170 13.83 18.71 19.37
CA ILE A 170 12.86 19.71 18.90
C ILE A 170 13.40 20.48 17.68
N ALA A 171 14.68 20.86 17.71
CA ALA A 171 15.31 21.53 16.57
C ALA A 171 15.37 20.62 15.33
N GLU A 172 15.71 19.35 15.53
CA GLU A 172 15.74 18.32 14.48
C GLU A 172 14.35 18.07 13.87
N ILE A 173 13.31 17.97 14.70
CA ILE A 173 11.91 17.82 14.25
C ILE A 173 11.50 19.03 13.41
N ARG A 174 11.88 20.25 13.79
CA ARG A 174 11.57 21.47 13.01
C ARG A 174 12.29 21.51 11.68
N ALA A 175 13.58 21.14 11.65
CA ALA A 175 14.35 21.08 10.41
C ALA A 175 13.75 20.04 9.45
N SER A 176 13.42 18.87 9.99
CA SER A 176 12.81 17.77 9.24
C SER A 176 11.42 18.10 8.72
N ALA A 177 10.59 18.80 9.52
CA ALA A 177 9.27 19.26 9.11
C ALA A 177 9.33 20.22 7.91
N ARG A 178 10.28 21.16 7.90
CA ARG A 178 10.50 22.06 6.75
C ARG A 178 10.99 21.31 5.51
N ALA A 179 11.89 20.33 5.70
CA ALA A 179 12.35 19.48 4.60
C ALA A 179 11.19 18.64 4.03
N LEU A 180 10.27 18.19 4.89
CA LEU A 180 9.08 17.44 4.48
C LEU A 180 8.17 18.28 3.58
N GLU A 181 7.92 19.56 3.87
CA GLU A 181 7.09 20.43 3.01
C GLU A 181 7.63 20.49 1.57
N GLY A 182 8.96 20.63 1.41
CA GLY A 182 9.58 20.61 0.09
C GLY A 182 9.48 19.25 -0.62
N LEU A 183 9.51 18.14 0.14
CA LEU A 183 9.33 16.79 -0.39
C LEU A 183 7.89 16.53 -0.82
N THR A 184 6.91 16.95 -0.01
CA THR A 184 5.48 16.75 -0.32
C THR A 184 5.05 17.56 -1.54
N GLU A 185 5.56 18.79 -1.70
CA GLU A 185 5.32 19.57 -2.91
C GLU A 185 5.90 18.93 -4.18
N ARG A 186 7.14 18.42 -4.10
CA ARG A 186 7.75 17.70 -5.24
C ARG A 186 6.97 16.45 -5.59
N ALA A 187 6.58 15.66 -4.58
CA ALA A 187 5.76 14.48 -4.77
C ALA A 187 4.39 14.80 -5.39
N ALA A 188 3.72 15.87 -4.93
CA ALA A 188 2.44 16.31 -5.48
C ALA A 188 2.55 16.69 -6.95
N ARG A 189 3.56 17.50 -7.31
CA ARG A 189 3.81 17.91 -8.69
C ARG A 189 4.12 16.72 -9.59
N ALA A 190 5.04 15.86 -9.18
CA ALA A 190 5.41 14.66 -9.93
C ALA A 190 4.22 13.70 -10.10
N LEU A 191 3.36 13.58 -9.09
CA LEU A 191 2.15 12.76 -9.18
C LEU A 191 1.15 13.34 -10.19
N GLY A 192 0.88 14.65 -10.13
CA GLY A 192 -0.04 15.31 -11.09
C GLY A 192 0.45 15.21 -12.54
N GLU A 193 1.76 15.37 -12.76
CA GLU A 193 2.36 15.20 -14.10
C GLU A 193 2.17 13.79 -14.66
N VAL A 194 2.19 12.77 -13.80
CA VAL A 194 2.12 11.36 -14.21
C VAL A 194 0.69 10.86 -14.37
N THR A 195 -0.23 11.29 -13.50
CA THR A 195 -1.64 10.87 -13.60
C THR A 195 -2.44 11.71 -14.59
N GLY A 196 -1.92 12.88 -14.99
CA GLY A 196 -2.65 13.85 -15.82
C GLY A 196 -3.70 14.64 -15.04
N ASP A 197 -3.76 14.46 -13.72
CA ASP A 197 -4.64 15.18 -12.80
C ASP A 197 -3.95 16.46 -12.28
N PRO A 198 -4.72 17.46 -11.81
CA PRO A 198 -4.15 18.54 -11.04
C PRO A 198 -3.37 18.01 -9.83
N ALA A 199 -2.19 18.60 -9.59
CA ALA A 199 -1.35 18.23 -8.46
C ALA A 199 -2.17 18.32 -7.15
N PRO A 200 -2.22 17.24 -6.35
CA PRO A 200 -3.01 17.24 -5.14
C PRO A 200 -2.46 18.26 -4.13
N THR A 201 -3.34 18.80 -3.30
CA THR A 201 -2.96 19.76 -2.27
C THR A 201 -1.97 19.15 -1.29
N SER A 202 -0.80 19.78 -1.12
CA SER A 202 0.26 19.33 -0.21
C SER A 202 -0.26 19.18 1.22
N PRO A 203 -0.22 17.97 1.83
CA PRO A 203 -0.52 17.81 3.23
C PRO A 203 0.60 18.49 4.03
N THR A 204 0.28 19.63 4.64
CA THR A 204 1.24 20.44 5.41
C THR A 204 1.03 20.25 6.91
N LEU A 205 2.13 20.31 7.66
CA LEU A 205 2.06 20.41 9.11
C LEU A 205 1.66 21.83 9.49
N SER A 206 0.87 22.00 10.54
CA SER A 206 0.39 23.32 10.94
C SER A 206 1.57 24.22 11.34
N PRO A 207 1.74 25.40 10.71
CA PRO A 207 2.80 26.36 11.08
C PRO A 207 2.67 26.81 12.53
N VAL A 208 1.44 26.83 13.05
CA VAL A 208 1.12 27.15 14.44
C VAL A 208 1.62 26.05 15.39
N ALA A 209 1.48 24.78 15.03
CA ALA A 209 1.98 23.66 15.83
C ALA A 209 3.52 23.66 15.87
N LEU A 210 4.17 23.91 14.74
CA LEU A 210 5.63 24.03 14.64
C LEU A 210 6.18 25.24 15.42
N SER A 211 5.46 26.36 15.40
CA SER A 211 5.84 27.57 16.15
C SER A 211 5.67 27.38 17.65
N ARG A 212 4.59 26.72 18.09
CA ARG A 212 4.37 26.36 19.49
C ARG A 212 5.45 25.41 20.02
N LEU A 213 5.90 24.45 19.21
CA LEU A 213 7.02 23.58 19.57
C LEU A 213 8.32 24.40 19.78
N GLY A 214 8.58 25.38 18.91
CA GLY A 214 9.74 26.27 19.02
C GLY A 214 9.72 27.21 20.24
N ALA A 215 8.55 27.50 20.80
CA ALA A 215 8.38 28.35 21.98
C ALA A 215 8.44 27.57 23.32
N THR A 216 8.51 26.24 23.28
CA THR A 216 8.52 25.42 24.50
C THR A 216 9.93 25.11 25.01
N THR A 217 10.19 25.39 26.29
CA THR A 217 11.40 24.95 27.00
C THR A 217 11.09 23.80 27.97
N GLY A 218 11.79 22.66 27.80
CA GLY A 218 12.02 21.61 28.81
C GLY A 218 10.83 20.74 29.29
N ARG A 219 9.70 21.32 29.70
CA ARG A 219 8.55 20.57 30.29
C ARG A 219 7.19 20.81 29.62
N SER A 220 7.11 21.77 28.70
CA SER A 220 5.85 22.15 28.02
C SER A 220 5.67 21.55 26.62
N ALA A 221 6.69 20.86 26.09
CA ALA A 221 6.72 20.38 24.70
C ALA A 221 5.84 19.15 24.42
N GLU A 222 5.41 18.41 25.45
CA GLU A 222 4.66 17.16 25.29
C GLU A 222 3.34 17.34 24.52
N ARG A 223 2.58 18.39 24.83
CA ARG A 223 1.30 18.68 24.15
C ARG A 223 1.52 19.10 22.68
N PRO A 224 2.43 20.04 22.36
CA PRO A 224 2.82 20.33 20.98
C PRO A 224 3.31 19.10 20.19
N LEU A 225 4.10 18.23 20.82
CA LEU A 225 4.60 17.00 20.18
C LEU A 225 3.46 16.01 19.88
N ARG A 226 2.50 15.83 20.80
CA ARG A 226 1.32 14.99 20.56
C ARG A 226 0.41 15.55 19.46
N ASP A 227 0.24 16.88 19.41
CA ASP A 227 -0.53 17.53 18.35
C ASP A 227 0.14 17.35 16.99
N LEU A 228 1.47 17.49 16.92
CA LEU A 228 2.26 17.21 15.71
C LEU A 228 2.20 15.74 15.31
N HIS A 229 2.31 14.81 16.26
CA HIS A 229 2.18 13.38 16.01
C HIS A 229 0.81 13.05 15.37
N ARG A 230 -0.28 13.66 15.86
CA ARG A 230 -1.61 13.47 15.25
C ARG A 230 -1.68 14.03 13.83
N GLN A 231 -1.13 15.22 13.59
CA GLN A 231 -1.11 15.83 12.25
C GLN A 231 -0.30 14.96 11.27
N LEU A 232 0.86 14.46 11.69
CA LEU A 232 1.68 13.53 10.90
C LEU A 232 0.95 12.23 10.57
N GLY A 233 0.07 11.73 11.44
CA GLY A 233 -0.79 10.59 11.13
C GLY A 233 -1.69 10.86 9.92
N GLY A 234 -2.29 12.05 9.84
CA GLY A 234 -3.07 12.48 8.67
C GLY A 234 -2.22 12.64 7.42
N VAL A 235 -1.06 13.31 7.54
CA VAL A 235 -0.11 13.50 6.42
C VAL A 235 0.38 12.16 5.86
N LEU A 236 0.76 11.21 6.72
CA LEU A 236 1.19 9.87 6.30
C LEU A 236 0.09 9.13 5.55
N THR A 237 -1.14 9.19 6.04
CA THR A 237 -2.29 8.53 5.37
C THR A 237 -2.48 9.07 3.95
N GLU A 238 -2.38 10.39 3.76
CA GLU A 238 -2.50 10.99 2.43
C GLU A 238 -1.29 10.67 1.54
N LEU A 239 -0.07 10.70 2.08
CA LEU A 239 1.14 10.35 1.32
C LEU A 239 1.16 8.87 0.89
N GLU A 240 0.63 7.96 1.72
CA GLU A 240 0.46 6.56 1.36
C GLU A 240 -0.56 6.38 0.22
N ARG A 241 -1.65 7.15 0.21
CA ARG A 241 -2.58 7.19 -0.92
C ARG A 241 -1.90 7.67 -2.19
N TRP A 242 -1.08 8.72 -2.09
CA TRP A 242 -0.32 9.23 -3.24
C TRP A 242 0.68 8.21 -3.77
N ARG A 243 1.41 7.54 -2.88
CA ARG A 243 2.30 6.43 -3.24
C ARG A 243 1.55 5.31 -3.95
N THR A 244 0.36 4.97 -3.46
CA THR A 244 -0.48 3.93 -4.06
C THR A 244 -0.92 4.32 -5.48
N ARG A 245 -1.36 5.56 -5.70
CA ARG A 245 -1.69 6.06 -7.04
C ARG A 245 -0.50 6.09 -7.99
N ALA A 246 0.67 6.51 -7.51
CA ALA A 246 1.90 6.49 -8.30
C ALA A 246 2.28 5.06 -8.70
N GLU A 247 2.10 4.10 -7.79
CA GLU A 247 2.35 2.68 -8.05
C GLU A 247 1.32 2.09 -9.03
N GLU A 248 0.05 2.48 -8.92
CA GLU A 248 -0.98 2.11 -9.89
C GLU A 248 -0.63 2.62 -11.30
N ALA A 249 -0.12 3.85 -11.43
CA ALA A 249 0.35 4.39 -12.71
C ALA A 249 1.56 3.59 -13.25
N ARG A 250 2.50 3.18 -12.39
CA ARG A 250 3.63 2.31 -12.74
C ARG A 250 3.16 0.97 -13.31
N VAL A 251 2.25 0.31 -12.58
CA VAL A 251 1.68 -0.98 -12.99
C VAL A 251 0.87 -0.85 -14.28
N ALA A 252 0.10 0.23 -14.44
CA ALA A 252 -0.65 0.49 -15.67
C ALA A 252 0.28 0.67 -16.88
N ALA A 253 1.39 1.38 -16.73
CA ALA A 253 2.37 1.55 -17.80
C ALA A 253 3.05 0.22 -18.18
N LEU A 254 3.38 -0.63 -17.20
CA LEU A 254 3.93 -1.96 -17.45
C LEU A 254 2.93 -2.85 -18.20
N ARG A 255 1.65 -2.83 -17.81
CA ARG A 255 0.59 -3.55 -18.51
C ARG A 255 0.39 -3.06 -19.94
N ALA A 256 0.37 -1.75 -20.16
CA ALA A 256 0.27 -1.18 -21.50
C ALA A 256 1.46 -1.61 -22.39
N ALA A 257 2.67 -1.70 -21.82
CA ALA A 257 3.84 -2.21 -22.53
C ALA A 257 3.72 -3.71 -22.86
N GLN A 258 3.15 -4.52 -21.96
CA GLN A 258 2.83 -5.93 -22.22
C GLN A 258 1.79 -6.09 -23.34
N ASP A 259 0.73 -5.28 -23.33
CA ASP A 259 -0.32 -5.33 -24.34
C ASP A 259 0.23 -4.95 -25.73
N ASN A 260 1.07 -3.90 -25.81
CA ASN A 260 1.76 -3.49 -27.03
C ASN A 260 2.75 -4.54 -27.58
N LEU A 261 3.26 -5.42 -26.72
CA LEU A 261 4.08 -6.55 -27.12
C LEU A 261 3.25 -7.72 -27.66
N SER A 262 1.95 -7.71 -27.38
CA SER A 262 1.06 -8.82 -27.66
C SER A 262 0.15 -8.64 -28.87
N GLY A 263 -0.02 -7.41 -29.35
CA GLY A 263 -0.65 -7.07 -30.64
C GLY A 263 0.37 -7.00 -31.78
#